data_AF-A0A8J4XAU8-F1
#
_entry.id   AF-A0A8J4XAU8-F1
#
_cell.length_a   1.000
_cell.length_b   1.000
_cell.length_c   1.000
_cell.angle_alpha   90.00
_cell.angle_beta   90.00
_cell.angle_gamma   90.00
#
_symmetry.space_group_name_H-M   'P 1'
#
loop_
_entity.id
_entity.type
_entity.pdbx_description
1 polymer ?
#
loop_
_entity_poly.entity_id
_entity_poly.type
_entity_poly.pdbx_seq_one_letter_code
_entity_poly.pdbx_strand_id
1 'polypeptide(L)'
;IPLSDPRRGVQSCMPFFRSAPSCVDASVVCRQREQLNAITAFVDASMVYGSSDELARSLRNLSSPLGLLKHNQLHSDQGLAYLPYLPRTHTQLDPCAPRQGSNTGKNITSMGNLTFCYLAGDSRANEHLGMIALHTLFLREHNRLAKELHMLNPHWSPDTLYQEARKILGAVHQVVTWDHYLPHVLGHRAYAELIPHYQGYDAEVDPSITNGFSTAAFRFAHVTVQPIVNRLGPGYLLDPKHPPIPLHHSLFASWRVVEEGGIDPVLRGLLLSPAKLQAPEQMMVEELTERLFQASSGLPLDLGALNLQRGRDHGLP
;
A
#
# COMPACT_ATOMS: atom_id res chain seq x y z
N ILE A 1 1.66 5.23 -28.66
CA ILE A 1 0.37 4.49 -28.72
C ILE A 1 0.29 3.79 -30.08
N PRO A 2 0.07 2.47 -30.15
CA PRO A 2 -0.01 1.73 -31.41
C PRO A 2 -1.12 2.25 -32.35
N LEU A 3 -1.01 2.00 -33.66
CA LEU A 3 -1.96 2.50 -34.65
C LEU A 3 -3.39 1.94 -34.48
N SER A 4 -3.50 0.72 -33.95
CA SER A 4 -4.75 0.01 -33.70
C SER A 4 -5.34 0.23 -32.30
N ASP A 5 -4.64 0.98 -31.45
CA ASP A 5 -5.04 1.18 -30.05
C ASP A 5 -6.27 2.10 -29.99
N PRO A 6 -7.34 1.74 -29.26
CA PRO A 6 -8.54 2.57 -29.11
C PRO A 6 -8.28 3.97 -28.52
N ARG A 7 -7.18 4.15 -27.80
CA ARG A 7 -6.76 5.42 -27.18
C ARG A 7 -6.08 6.35 -28.19
N ARG A 8 -5.82 5.88 -29.41
CA ARG A 8 -5.25 6.69 -30.48
C ARG A 8 -6.17 7.86 -30.82
N GLY A 9 -5.60 9.06 -30.89
CA GLY A 9 -6.35 10.30 -31.13
C GLY A 9 -6.92 10.94 -29.85
N VAL A 10 -7.03 10.17 -28.76
CA VAL A 10 -7.30 10.71 -27.41
C VAL A 10 -5.98 11.07 -26.71
N GLN A 11 -4.98 10.20 -26.81
CA GLN A 11 -3.64 10.43 -26.27
C GLN A 11 -2.55 9.97 -27.24
N SER A 12 -1.44 10.71 -27.31
CA SER A 12 -0.26 10.36 -28.13
C SER A 12 0.72 9.43 -27.41
N CYS A 13 0.78 9.52 -26.08
CA CYS A 13 1.59 8.70 -25.19
C CYS A 13 0.91 8.52 -23.82
N MET A 14 1.36 7.51 -23.06
CA MET A 14 1.12 7.41 -21.63
C MET A 14 2.35 7.97 -20.90
N PRO A 15 2.21 8.91 -19.95
CA PRO A 15 3.33 9.43 -19.19
C PRO A 15 4.09 8.31 -18.46
N PHE A 16 5.42 8.33 -18.56
CA PHE A 16 6.30 7.40 -17.86
C PHE A 16 7.55 8.14 -17.41
N PHE A 17 7.85 8.07 -16.11
CA PHE A 17 9.06 8.64 -15.53
C PHE A 17 10.04 7.52 -15.20
N ARG A 18 11.28 7.66 -15.65
CA ARG A 18 12.37 6.74 -15.31
C ARG A 18 12.61 6.73 -13.80
N SER A 19 12.93 5.56 -13.26
CA SER A 19 13.30 5.43 -11.84
C SER A 19 14.57 6.20 -11.56
N ALA A 20 14.66 6.82 -10.37
CA ALA A 20 15.86 7.56 -9.97
C ALA A 20 17.10 6.64 -10.01
N PRO A 21 18.22 7.09 -10.60
CA PRO A 21 19.46 6.33 -10.56
C PRO A 21 20.07 6.39 -9.15
N SER A 22 20.75 5.32 -8.72
CA SER A 22 21.43 5.28 -7.42
C SER A 22 22.64 6.20 -7.33
N CYS A 23 23.21 6.54 -8.48
CA CYS A 23 24.36 7.40 -8.63
C CYS A 23 23.99 8.62 -9.47
N VAL A 24 24.00 9.79 -8.84
CA VAL A 24 23.67 11.09 -9.46
C VAL A 24 24.88 12.03 -9.46
N ASP A 25 25.89 11.75 -8.64
CA ASP A 25 27.08 12.61 -8.52
C ASP A 25 28.05 12.37 -9.68
N ALA A 26 28.44 13.47 -10.34
CA ALA A 26 29.43 13.47 -11.41
C ALA A 26 30.85 13.11 -10.94
N SER A 27 31.10 13.12 -9.62
CA SER A 27 32.39 12.75 -9.03
C SER A 27 32.62 11.23 -8.92
N VAL A 28 31.56 10.41 -9.01
CA VAL A 28 31.62 8.95 -8.87
C VAL A 28 31.52 8.29 -10.25
N VAL A 29 32.52 7.47 -10.61
CA VAL A 29 32.50 6.71 -11.88
C VAL A 29 31.50 5.57 -11.78
N CYS A 30 30.28 5.82 -12.23
CA CYS A 30 29.21 4.83 -12.26
C CYS A 30 29.14 4.16 -13.64
N ARG A 31 29.58 2.89 -13.70
CA ARG A 31 29.73 2.15 -14.96
C ARG A 31 28.38 1.75 -15.58
N GLN A 32 27.41 1.39 -14.75
CA GLN A 32 26.05 0.99 -15.17
C GLN A 32 25.00 1.69 -14.29
N ARG A 33 23.83 1.95 -14.86
CA ARG A 33 22.73 2.62 -14.16
C ARG A 33 22.01 1.63 -13.27
N GLU A 34 22.24 1.73 -11.97
CA GLU A 34 21.45 1.04 -10.95
C GLU A 34 20.31 1.91 -10.42
N GLN A 35 19.26 1.29 -9.88
CA GLN A 35 18.10 1.97 -9.28
C GLN A 35 18.15 1.87 -7.76
N LEU A 36 17.49 2.81 -7.08
CA LEU A 36 17.41 2.84 -5.61
C LEU A 36 16.26 1.98 -5.10
N ASN A 37 16.50 1.25 -4.00
CA ASN A 37 15.45 0.80 -3.12
C ASN A 37 15.28 1.82 -1.98
N ALA A 38 14.11 2.47 -1.92
CA ALA A 38 13.83 3.51 -0.93
C ALA A 38 13.31 2.95 0.41
N ILE A 39 13.13 1.63 0.52
CA ILE A 39 12.67 0.96 1.73
C ILE A 39 13.67 -0.09 2.23
N THR A 40 13.53 -0.49 3.48
CA THR A 40 14.32 -1.59 4.05
C THR A 40 14.03 -2.89 3.28
N ALA A 41 15.07 -3.71 3.08
CA ALA A 41 14.95 -4.99 2.38
C ALA A 41 14.31 -6.10 3.24
N PHE A 42 14.37 -5.94 4.56
CA PHE A 42 13.86 -6.90 5.53
C PHE A 42 12.33 -6.85 5.61
N VAL A 43 11.71 -7.99 5.96
CA VAL A 43 10.30 -8.02 6.37
C VAL A 43 10.23 -7.58 7.83
N ASP A 44 10.23 -6.26 8.05
CA ASP A 44 10.37 -5.61 9.37
C ASP A 44 9.19 -4.68 9.72
N ALA A 45 8.12 -4.77 8.92
CA ALA A 45 6.96 -3.91 8.97
C ALA A 45 7.26 -2.41 8.68
N SER A 46 8.29 -2.10 7.89
CA SER A 46 8.61 -0.73 7.44
C SER A 46 7.46 -0.03 6.70
N MET A 47 6.50 -0.77 6.11
CA MET A 47 5.28 -0.16 5.56
C MET A 47 4.37 0.49 6.62
N VAL A 48 4.56 0.15 7.90
CA VAL A 48 3.91 0.79 9.05
C VAL A 48 4.81 1.87 9.65
N TYR A 49 6.11 1.58 9.81
CA TYR A 49 7.02 2.38 10.62
C TYR A 49 7.90 3.36 9.84
N GLY A 50 7.91 3.29 8.51
CA GLY A 50 8.82 4.05 7.66
C GLY A 50 10.20 3.42 7.53
N SER A 51 10.93 3.85 6.51
CA SER A 51 12.31 3.41 6.21
C SER A 51 13.36 4.51 6.42
N SER A 52 12.98 5.60 7.12
CA SER A 52 13.90 6.66 7.54
C SER A 52 13.54 7.12 8.96
N ASP A 53 14.53 7.60 9.70
CA ASP A 53 14.33 8.08 11.07
C ASP A 53 13.37 9.28 11.14
N GLU A 54 13.40 10.13 10.11
CA GLU A 54 12.50 11.29 10.01
C GLU A 54 11.05 10.85 9.84
N LEU A 55 10.77 9.95 8.88
CA LEU A 55 9.43 9.43 8.65
C LEU A 55 8.94 8.65 9.88
N ALA A 56 9.77 7.75 10.43
CA ALA A 56 9.45 6.97 11.62
C ALA A 56 9.10 7.87 12.81
N ARG A 57 9.89 8.92 13.07
CA ARG A 57 9.60 9.89 14.13
C ARG A 57 8.32 10.67 13.86
N SER A 58 8.06 11.06 12.61
CA SER A 58 6.86 11.82 12.24
C SER A 58 5.56 11.02 12.41
N LEU A 59 5.62 9.70 12.25
CA LEU A 59 4.50 8.77 12.43
C LEU A 59 4.16 8.50 13.91
N ARG A 60 5.10 8.75 14.82
CA ARG A 60 4.93 8.50 16.27
C ARG A 60 4.18 9.62 16.98
N ASN A 61 3.31 9.26 17.91
CA ASN A 61 2.68 10.20 18.83
C ASN A 61 3.62 10.48 20.02
N LEU A 62 4.55 11.41 19.81
CA LEU A 62 5.55 11.79 20.82
C LEU A 62 4.96 12.51 22.05
N SER A 63 3.71 12.98 21.97
CA SER A 63 3.02 13.60 23.10
C SER A 63 2.41 12.58 24.07
N SER A 64 2.31 11.31 23.66
CA SER A 64 1.74 10.25 24.49
C SER A 64 2.83 9.49 25.24
N PRO A 65 2.62 9.17 26.54
CA PRO A 65 3.55 8.32 27.27
C PRO A 65 3.47 6.83 26.87
N LEU A 66 2.58 6.47 25.93
CA LEU A 66 2.24 5.09 25.62
C LEU A 66 2.95 4.53 24.36
N GLY A 67 3.92 5.26 23.79
CA GLY A 67 4.67 4.79 22.63
C GLY A 67 3.84 4.59 21.35
N LEU A 68 2.72 5.30 21.21
CA LEU A 68 1.74 5.09 20.14
C LEU A 68 2.18 5.65 18.79
N LEU A 69 1.57 5.14 17.72
CA LEU A 69 1.51 5.83 16.43
C LEU A 69 0.43 6.93 16.44
N LYS A 70 0.67 8.02 15.71
CA LYS A 70 -0.34 9.04 15.45
C LYS A 70 -1.51 8.43 14.69
N HIS A 71 -2.71 8.90 15.00
CA HIS A 71 -3.93 8.57 14.28
C HIS A 71 -4.65 9.85 13.86
N ASN A 72 -5.63 9.70 12.98
CA ASN A 72 -6.41 10.82 12.48
C ASN A 72 -7.12 11.57 13.62
N GLN A 73 -7.02 12.90 13.61
CA GLN A 73 -7.66 13.77 14.60
C GLN A 73 -9.01 14.34 14.12
N LEU A 74 -9.32 14.20 12.83
CA LEU A 74 -10.55 14.74 12.22
C LEU A 74 -11.65 13.69 12.10
N HIS A 75 -11.27 12.44 11.81
CA HIS A 75 -12.21 11.36 11.56
C HIS A 75 -11.85 10.11 12.35
N SER A 76 -12.88 9.30 12.67
CA SER A 76 -12.73 7.99 13.29
C SER A 76 -13.70 7.00 12.68
N ASP A 77 -13.41 5.71 12.86
CA ASP A 77 -14.23 4.59 12.39
C ASP A 77 -14.99 4.00 13.57
N GLN A 78 -16.16 4.57 13.89
CA GLN A 78 -16.95 4.16 15.06
C GLN A 78 -16.13 4.20 16.37
N GLY A 79 -15.28 5.23 16.52
CA GLY A 79 -14.37 5.38 17.66
C GLY A 79 -13.01 4.67 17.50
N LEU A 80 -12.80 3.90 16.44
CA LEU A 80 -11.51 3.30 16.10
C LEU A 80 -10.65 4.25 15.25
N ALA A 81 -9.33 4.09 15.35
CA ALA A 81 -8.37 4.95 14.68
C ALA A 81 -8.37 4.77 13.15
N TYR A 82 -8.27 5.89 12.43
CA TYR A 82 -7.74 5.94 11.06
C TYR A 82 -6.27 6.38 11.05
N LEU A 83 -5.58 6.13 9.93
CA LEU A 83 -4.26 6.71 9.66
C LEU A 83 -4.32 8.25 9.71
N PRO A 84 -3.23 8.93 10.13
CA PRO A 84 -3.15 10.38 10.06
C PRO A 84 -3.16 10.84 8.59
N TYR A 85 -3.58 12.07 8.31
CA TYR A 85 -3.49 12.63 6.96
C TYR A 85 -2.08 13.11 6.62
N LEU A 86 -1.73 13.10 5.34
CA LEU A 86 -0.53 13.76 4.85
C LEU A 86 -0.57 15.26 5.18
N PRO A 87 0.52 15.83 5.73
CA PRO A 87 0.60 17.26 5.97
C PRO A 87 0.46 18.03 4.65
N ARG A 88 -0.34 19.10 4.63
CA ARG A 88 -0.41 19.99 3.46
C ARG A 88 0.78 20.96 3.47
N THR A 89 1.77 20.66 2.64
CA THR A 89 2.76 21.64 2.18
C THR A 89 2.30 22.13 0.80
N HIS A 90 1.97 23.42 0.68
CA HIS A 90 1.15 23.99 -0.43
C HIS A 90 1.62 23.72 -1.88
N THR A 91 0.62 23.83 -2.80
CA THR A 91 0.61 23.91 -4.30
C THR A 91 0.20 22.67 -5.11
N GLN A 92 0.35 21.44 -4.60
CA GLN A 92 -0.09 20.24 -5.32
C GLN A 92 -1.52 19.83 -4.94
N LEU A 93 -2.30 19.42 -5.95
CA LEU A 93 -3.60 18.79 -5.76
C LEU A 93 -3.41 17.45 -5.06
N ASP A 94 -4.11 17.24 -3.95
CA ASP A 94 -4.14 15.94 -3.27
C ASP A 94 -4.89 14.92 -4.17
N PRO A 95 -4.24 13.82 -4.60
CA PRO A 95 -4.86 12.84 -5.48
C PRO A 95 -6.02 12.09 -4.81
N CYS A 96 -6.13 12.14 -3.48
CA CYS A 96 -7.22 11.52 -2.73
C CYS A 96 -8.38 12.45 -2.39
N ALA A 97 -8.25 13.75 -2.64
CA ALA A 97 -9.35 14.67 -2.41
C ALA A 97 -10.55 14.33 -3.31
N PRO A 98 -11.80 14.44 -2.82
CA PRO A 98 -12.99 14.25 -3.64
C PRO A 98 -12.96 15.23 -4.81
N ARG A 99 -12.90 14.72 -6.05
CA ARG A 99 -13.02 15.56 -7.24
C ARG A 99 -14.46 16.07 -7.32
N GLN A 100 -14.65 17.36 -7.63
CA GLN A 100 -15.95 18.07 -7.70
C GLN A 100 -16.87 17.59 -8.84
N GLY A 101 -17.05 16.28 -9.02
CA GLY A 101 -17.95 15.65 -9.99
C GLY A 101 -19.08 14.84 -9.35
N SER A 102 -19.15 14.74 -8.02
CA SER A 102 -20.36 14.30 -7.32
C SER A 102 -21.26 15.52 -7.14
N ASN A 103 -22.49 15.44 -7.67
CA ASN A 103 -23.55 16.46 -7.60
C ASN A 103 -24.00 16.78 -6.17
N THR A 104 -23.11 17.29 -5.33
CA THR A 104 -23.46 17.98 -4.11
C THR A 104 -22.73 19.30 -4.12
N GLY A 105 -23.45 20.36 -4.52
CA GLY A 105 -23.03 21.76 -4.34
C GLY A 105 -22.92 22.15 -2.87
N LYS A 106 -22.23 21.36 -2.06
CA LYS A 106 -21.83 21.72 -0.71
C LYS A 106 -20.58 22.58 -0.85
N ASN A 107 -20.77 23.89 -0.71
CA ASN A 107 -19.66 24.79 -0.44
C ASN A 107 -18.81 24.16 0.67
N ILE A 108 -17.52 23.94 0.39
CA ILE A 108 -16.55 23.38 1.33
C ILE A 108 -16.27 24.48 2.37
N THR A 109 -17.16 24.64 3.34
CA THR A 109 -17.08 25.66 4.40
C THR A 109 -16.63 25.09 5.75
N SER A 110 -16.39 23.78 5.84
CA SER A 110 -16.01 23.09 7.07
C SER A 110 -14.80 22.18 6.84
N MET A 111 -13.76 22.32 7.67
CA MET A 111 -12.59 21.41 7.69
C MET A 111 -12.97 19.95 8.00
N GLY A 112 -14.14 19.69 8.59
CA GLY A 112 -14.63 18.34 8.89
C GLY A 112 -15.19 17.56 7.69
N ASN A 113 -15.28 18.17 6.51
CA ASN A 113 -15.66 17.48 5.27
C ASN A 113 -14.46 17.26 4.33
N LEU A 114 -13.25 17.53 4.80
CA LEU A 114 -12.04 17.41 3.99
C LEU A 114 -11.36 16.07 4.24
N THR A 115 -11.28 15.27 3.18
CA THR A 115 -10.58 13.99 3.14
C THR A 115 -9.30 14.13 2.30
N PHE A 116 -8.21 13.53 2.81
CA PHE A 116 -6.88 13.59 2.20
C PHE A 116 -6.27 12.21 2.08
N CYS A 117 -5.18 12.11 1.34
CA CYS A 117 -4.36 10.91 1.40
C CYS A 117 -3.82 10.72 2.82
N TYR A 118 -3.82 9.48 3.28
CA TYR A 118 -3.26 9.06 4.54
C TYR A 118 -1.72 9.03 4.50
N LEU A 119 -1.10 9.34 5.64
CA LEU A 119 0.32 9.17 5.91
C LEU A 119 0.53 7.81 6.58
N ALA A 120 1.48 7.03 6.06
CA ALA A 120 1.90 5.73 6.58
C ALA A 120 3.41 5.56 6.41
N GLY A 121 3.95 4.40 6.81
CA GLY A 121 5.36 4.04 6.60
C GLY A 121 5.74 3.85 5.13
N ASP A 122 4.78 3.50 4.28
CA ASP A 122 4.92 3.45 2.82
C ASP A 122 4.03 4.51 2.16
N SER A 123 4.56 5.20 1.14
CA SER A 123 3.87 6.29 0.44
C SER A 123 2.69 5.84 -0.42
N ARG A 124 2.57 4.53 -0.70
CA ARG A 124 1.53 3.93 -1.56
C ARG A 124 0.33 3.42 -0.77
N ALA A 125 0.24 3.68 0.54
CA ALA A 125 -0.86 3.22 1.39
C ALA A 125 -2.26 3.61 0.86
N ASN A 126 -2.36 4.67 0.06
CA ASN A 126 -3.62 5.16 -0.52
C ASN A 126 -3.95 4.59 -1.90
N GLU A 127 -3.10 3.75 -2.49
CA GLU A 127 -3.24 3.32 -3.88
C GLU A 127 -4.57 2.59 -4.13
N HIS A 128 -5.03 1.77 -3.18
CA HIS A 128 -6.26 1.00 -3.24
C HIS A 128 -6.93 0.91 -1.85
N LEU A 129 -8.27 0.82 -1.80
CA LEU A 129 -9.00 0.76 -0.52
C LEU A 129 -8.56 -0.39 0.40
N GLY A 130 -8.23 -1.55 -0.19
CA GLY A 130 -7.70 -2.69 0.57
C GLY A 130 -6.35 -2.39 1.23
N MET A 131 -5.49 -1.58 0.58
CA MET A 131 -4.23 -1.12 1.18
C MET A 131 -4.50 -0.21 2.37
N ILE A 132 -5.40 0.76 2.22
CA ILE A 132 -5.80 1.66 3.32
C ILE A 132 -6.32 0.84 4.51
N ALA A 133 -7.17 -0.16 4.25
CA ALA A 133 -7.73 -1.02 5.28
C ALA A 133 -6.64 -1.80 6.04
N LEU A 134 -5.70 -2.44 5.33
CA LEU A 134 -4.61 -3.19 5.95
C LEU A 134 -3.62 -2.29 6.69
N HIS A 135 -3.21 -1.15 6.13
CA HIS A 135 -2.36 -0.19 6.84
C HIS A 135 -3.04 0.34 8.11
N THR A 136 -4.34 0.61 8.07
CA THR A 136 -5.12 1.02 9.25
C THR A 136 -5.19 -0.10 10.28
N LEU A 137 -5.38 -1.36 9.87
CA LEU A 137 -5.40 -2.51 10.77
C LEU A 137 -4.06 -2.67 11.51
N PHE A 138 -2.93 -2.56 10.81
CA PHE A 138 -1.60 -2.65 11.43
C PHE A 138 -1.32 -1.48 12.40
N LEU A 139 -1.78 -0.26 12.09
CA LEU A 139 -1.72 0.85 13.03
C LEU A 139 -2.53 0.58 14.30
N ARG A 140 -3.76 0.07 14.14
CA ARG A 140 -4.62 -0.29 15.27
C ARG A 140 -3.96 -1.35 16.12
N GLU A 141 -3.35 -2.37 15.50
CA GLU A 141 -2.67 -3.44 16.20
C GLU A 141 -1.43 -2.95 16.97
N HIS A 142 -0.60 -2.10 16.37
CA HIS A 142 0.51 -1.46 17.11
C HIS A 142 0.01 -0.73 18.36
N ASN A 143 -1.03 0.11 18.20
CA ASN A 143 -1.57 0.89 19.32
C ASN A 143 -2.25 0.00 20.38
N ARG A 144 -2.80 -1.16 20.00
CA ARG A 144 -3.32 -2.17 20.94
C ARG A 144 -2.18 -2.81 21.73
N LEU A 145 -1.15 -3.31 21.03
CA LEU A 145 0.05 -3.92 21.63
C LEU A 145 0.74 -2.97 22.60
N ALA A 146 0.98 -1.72 22.21
CA ALA A 146 1.65 -0.73 23.05
C ALA A 146 0.87 -0.43 24.35
N LYS A 147 -0.47 -0.37 24.28
CA LYS A 147 -1.32 -0.21 25.47
C LYS A 147 -1.27 -1.43 26.39
N GLU A 148 -1.33 -2.63 25.83
CA GLU A 148 -1.24 -3.87 26.61
C GLU A 148 0.14 -4.05 27.26
N LEU A 149 1.21 -3.76 26.53
CA LEU A 149 2.57 -3.77 27.08
C LEU A 149 2.74 -2.75 28.21
N HIS A 150 2.10 -1.57 28.12
CA HIS A 150 2.11 -0.59 29.20
C HIS A 150 1.36 -1.07 30.44
N MET A 151 0.22 -1.76 30.27
CA MET A 151 -0.51 -2.35 31.40
C MET A 151 0.31 -3.43 32.11
N LEU A 152 1.07 -4.24 31.36
CA LEU A 152 1.95 -5.28 31.89
C LEU A 152 3.24 -4.69 32.49
N ASN A 153 3.76 -3.62 31.89
CA ASN A 153 5.03 -2.99 32.27
C ASN A 153 4.84 -1.46 32.44
N PRO A 154 4.20 -0.99 33.53
CA PRO A 154 3.94 0.44 33.71
C PRO A 154 5.21 1.30 33.82
N HIS A 155 6.35 0.69 34.11
CA HIS A 155 7.65 1.33 34.25
C HIS A 155 8.39 1.54 32.92
N TRP A 156 7.90 0.96 31.80
CA TRP A 156 8.55 1.12 30.50
C TRP A 156 8.37 2.53 29.94
N SER A 157 9.44 3.04 29.32
CA SER A 157 9.41 4.32 28.63
C SER A 157 8.56 4.25 27.34
N PRO A 158 8.09 5.39 26.82
CA PRO A 158 7.35 5.43 25.55
C PRO A 158 8.17 4.88 24.38
N ASP A 159 9.50 5.07 24.40
CA ASP A 159 10.41 4.50 23.40
C ASP A 159 10.47 2.97 23.50
N THR A 160 10.54 2.43 24.72
CA THR A 160 10.55 0.96 24.94
C THR A 160 9.24 0.35 24.46
N LEU A 161 8.09 0.95 24.83
CA LEU A 161 6.77 0.50 24.38
C LEU A 161 6.64 0.50 22.85
N TYR A 162 7.09 1.57 22.20
CA TYR A 162 7.09 1.67 20.74
C TYR A 162 7.96 0.57 20.09
N GLN A 163 9.18 0.36 20.58
CA GLN A 163 10.10 -0.61 19.99
C GLN A 163 9.64 -2.05 20.21
N GLU A 164 9.10 -2.39 21.39
CA GLU A 164 8.59 -3.74 21.66
C GLU A 164 7.31 -4.02 20.86
N ALA A 165 6.37 -3.08 20.77
CA ALA A 165 5.21 -3.21 19.88
C ALA A 165 5.62 -3.33 18.40
N ARG A 166 6.63 -2.55 17.96
CA ARG A 166 7.22 -2.65 16.62
C ARG A 166 7.83 -4.02 16.35
N LYS A 167 8.60 -4.55 17.31
CA LYS A 167 9.26 -5.85 17.21
C LYS A 167 8.24 -6.98 17.09
N ILE A 168 7.20 -6.97 17.92
CA ILE A 168 6.11 -7.96 17.87
C ILE A 168 5.39 -7.89 16.51
N LEU A 169 5.02 -6.69 16.05
CA LEU A 169 4.31 -6.55 14.77
C LEU A 169 5.18 -6.97 13.58
N GLY A 170 6.49 -6.69 13.64
CA GLY A 170 7.46 -7.20 12.67
C GLY A 170 7.52 -8.73 12.64
N ALA A 171 7.54 -9.37 13.82
CA ALA A 171 7.49 -10.84 13.92
C ALA A 171 6.18 -11.43 13.38
N VAL A 172 5.03 -10.81 13.69
CA VAL A 172 3.72 -11.22 13.11
C VAL A 172 3.75 -11.12 11.59
N HIS A 173 4.30 -10.03 11.04
CA HIS A 173 4.43 -9.85 9.60
C HIS A 173 5.33 -10.94 8.97
N GLN A 174 6.41 -11.32 9.63
CA GLN A 174 7.26 -12.44 9.19
C GLN A 174 6.51 -13.77 9.24
N VAL A 175 5.89 -14.14 10.37
CA VAL A 175 5.15 -15.41 10.48
C VAL A 175 4.06 -15.51 9.41
N VAL A 176 3.26 -14.46 9.21
CA VAL A 176 2.24 -14.44 8.14
C VAL A 176 2.87 -14.63 6.76
N THR A 177 4.01 -13.99 6.49
CA THR A 177 4.67 -14.06 5.18
C THR A 177 5.24 -15.46 4.91
N TRP A 178 6.06 -15.99 5.81
CA TRP A 178 6.76 -17.26 5.59
C TRP A 178 5.87 -18.48 5.78
N ASP A 179 4.98 -18.49 6.79
CA ASP A 179 4.24 -19.71 7.13
C ASP A 179 2.89 -19.79 6.42
N HIS A 180 2.30 -18.64 6.08
CA HIS A 180 0.94 -18.60 5.54
C HIS A 180 0.87 -18.09 4.10
N TYR A 181 1.68 -17.13 3.69
CA TYR A 181 1.59 -16.56 2.34
C TYR A 181 2.46 -17.30 1.32
N LEU A 182 3.77 -17.38 1.55
CA LEU A 182 4.72 -17.95 0.59
C LEU A 182 4.44 -19.41 0.19
N PRO A 183 3.98 -20.32 1.08
CA PRO A 183 3.64 -21.68 0.68
C PRO A 183 2.48 -21.74 -0.34
N HIS A 184 1.53 -20.80 -0.29
CA HIS A 184 0.42 -20.71 -1.23
C HIS A 184 0.83 -20.06 -2.56
N VAL A 185 1.82 -19.17 -2.53
CA VAL A 185 2.35 -18.53 -3.75
C VAL A 185 3.25 -19.47 -4.53
N LEU A 186 4.20 -20.13 -3.85
CA LEU A 186 5.19 -21.02 -4.49
C LEU A 186 4.64 -22.43 -4.72
N GLY A 187 3.65 -22.84 -3.92
CA GLY A 187 3.23 -24.23 -3.79
C GLY A 187 4.14 -25.01 -2.84
N HIS A 188 3.56 -25.95 -2.09
CA HIS A 188 4.26 -26.67 -1.00
C HIS A 188 5.58 -27.32 -1.41
N ARG A 189 5.65 -27.90 -2.62
CA ARG A 189 6.86 -28.57 -3.11
C ARG A 189 8.00 -27.57 -3.35
N ALA A 190 7.74 -26.51 -4.11
CA ALA A 190 8.76 -25.51 -4.42
C ALA A 190 9.15 -24.71 -3.18
N TYR A 191 8.20 -24.43 -2.28
CA TYR A 191 8.49 -23.80 -0.99
C TYR A 191 9.47 -24.63 -0.15
N ALA A 192 9.22 -25.93 0.02
CA ALA A 192 10.10 -26.80 0.80
C ALA A 192 11.50 -26.97 0.19
N GLU A 193 11.62 -26.85 -1.13
CA GLU A 193 12.91 -26.93 -1.85
C GLU A 193 13.70 -25.61 -1.78
N LEU A 194 13.03 -24.46 -1.96
CA LEU A 194 13.65 -23.14 -2.04
C LEU A 194 13.85 -22.48 -0.67
N ILE A 195 13.02 -22.84 0.31
CA ILE A 195 13.00 -22.23 1.65
C ILE A 195 13.08 -23.37 2.68
N PRO A 196 14.29 -23.94 2.91
CA PRO A 196 14.48 -24.98 3.91
C PRO A 196 14.24 -24.44 5.32
N HIS A 197 14.11 -25.35 6.30
CA HIS A 197 14.00 -24.98 7.71
C HIS A 197 15.12 -24.03 8.12
N TYR A 198 14.75 -22.95 8.79
CA TYR A 198 15.68 -21.93 9.25
C TYR A 198 16.73 -22.53 10.20
N GLN A 199 18.02 -22.31 9.88
CA GLN A 199 19.15 -22.87 10.64
C GLN A 199 19.83 -21.85 11.56
N GLY A 200 19.33 -20.62 11.61
CA GLY A 200 19.95 -19.50 12.32
C GLY A 200 20.38 -18.38 11.39
N TYR A 201 20.82 -17.27 11.98
CA TYR A 201 21.28 -16.10 11.23
C TYR A 201 22.68 -16.35 10.67
N ASP A 202 22.84 -16.06 9.39
CA ASP A 202 24.13 -16.06 8.70
C ASP A 202 24.44 -14.63 8.26
N ALA A 203 25.57 -14.09 8.74
CA ALA A 203 25.99 -12.72 8.47
C ALA A 203 26.55 -12.54 7.06
N GLU A 204 26.89 -13.62 6.36
CA GLU A 204 27.46 -13.59 5.01
C GLU A 204 26.37 -13.57 3.91
N VAL A 205 25.10 -13.79 4.27
CA VAL A 205 23.98 -13.71 3.33
C VAL A 205 23.68 -12.25 2.99
N ASP A 206 23.66 -11.91 1.70
CA ASP A 206 23.17 -10.63 1.21
C ASP A 206 21.64 -10.57 1.32
N PRO A 207 21.07 -9.71 2.18
CA PRO A 207 19.62 -9.59 2.35
C PRO A 207 19.00 -8.59 1.36
N SER A 208 19.78 -8.04 0.43
CA SER A 208 19.29 -7.02 -0.50
C SER A 208 18.21 -7.56 -1.45
N ILE A 209 17.25 -6.69 -1.80
CA ILE A 209 16.24 -7.04 -2.80
C ILE A 209 16.86 -6.89 -4.19
N THR A 210 16.84 -7.98 -4.96
CA THR A 210 17.32 -7.95 -6.34
C THR A 210 16.42 -7.08 -7.24
N ASN A 211 17.01 -6.45 -8.25
CA ASN A 211 16.27 -5.61 -9.19
C ASN A 211 15.19 -6.42 -9.94
N GLY A 212 15.51 -7.66 -10.32
CA GLY A 212 14.56 -8.56 -10.97
C GLY A 212 13.34 -8.89 -10.09
N PHE A 213 13.54 -9.05 -8.78
CA PHE A 213 12.44 -9.31 -7.84
C PHE A 213 11.47 -8.13 -7.76
N SER A 214 11.98 -6.92 -7.48
CA SER A 214 11.14 -5.72 -7.27
C SER A 214 10.52 -5.17 -8.56
N THR A 215 11.20 -5.35 -9.69
CA THR A 215 10.78 -4.78 -10.97
C THR A 215 9.90 -5.71 -11.78
N ALA A 216 10.08 -7.03 -11.66
CA ALA A 216 9.34 -8.00 -12.45
C ALA A 216 8.68 -9.11 -11.61
N ALA A 217 9.46 -9.92 -10.89
CA ALA A 217 8.96 -11.18 -10.35
C ALA A 217 7.80 -11.00 -9.34
N PHE A 218 7.95 -10.10 -8.36
CA PHE A 218 6.92 -9.90 -7.33
C PHE A 218 5.68 -9.15 -7.85
N ARG A 219 5.70 -8.70 -9.12
CA ARG A 219 4.54 -8.12 -9.81
C ARG A 219 3.62 -9.16 -10.42
N PHE A 220 3.89 -10.46 -10.24
CA PHE A 220 2.96 -11.53 -10.62
C PHE A 220 1.55 -11.27 -10.06
N ALA A 221 1.45 -10.71 -8.86
CA ALA A 221 0.19 -10.41 -8.19
C ALA A 221 -0.73 -9.45 -8.98
N HIS A 222 -0.22 -8.68 -9.95
CA HIS A 222 -1.08 -7.84 -10.79
C HIS A 222 -2.12 -8.64 -11.60
N VAL A 223 -1.84 -9.91 -11.93
CA VAL A 223 -2.80 -10.79 -12.65
C VAL A 223 -3.84 -11.41 -11.72
N THR A 224 -3.69 -11.26 -10.39
CA THR A 224 -4.61 -11.80 -9.39
C THR A 224 -5.63 -10.78 -8.88
N VAL A 225 -5.56 -9.55 -9.39
CA VAL A 225 -6.46 -8.45 -9.01
C VAL A 225 -7.82 -8.59 -9.69
N GLN A 226 -8.89 -8.43 -8.91
CA GLN A 226 -10.26 -8.42 -9.40
C GLN A 226 -10.64 -7.05 -9.98
N PRO A 227 -11.54 -6.99 -10.98
CA PRO A 227 -12.00 -5.72 -11.54
C PRO A 227 -12.99 -4.98 -10.61
N ILE A 228 -13.51 -5.67 -9.58
CA ILE A 228 -14.48 -5.16 -8.64
C ILE A 228 -13.93 -5.29 -7.22
N VAL A 229 -14.04 -4.21 -6.44
CA VAL A 229 -13.78 -4.19 -5.00
C VAL A 229 -15.08 -4.44 -4.29
N ASN A 230 -15.25 -5.66 -3.78
CA ASN A 230 -16.42 -6.03 -2.98
C ASN A 230 -16.32 -5.37 -1.61
N ARG A 231 -17.46 -4.84 -1.14
CA ARG A 231 -17.62 -4.27 0.20
C ARG A 231 -18.87 -4.88 0.81
N LEU A 232 -18.70 -5.56 1.94
CA LEU A 232 -19.75 -6.37 2.53
C LEU A 232 -20.20 -5.79 3.87
N GLY A 233 -21.51 -5.67 4.06
CA GLY A 233 -22.11 -5.19 5.29
C GLY A 233 -21.99 -6.19 6.44
N PRO A 234 -22.54 -5.85 7.62
CA PRO A 234 -22.68 -6.79 8.72
C PRO A 234 -23.42 -8.06 8.26
N GLY A 235 -22.88 -9.25 8.54
CA GLY A 235 -23.43 -10.52 8.06
C GLY A 235 -22.86 -11.01 6.71
N TYR A 236 -21.84 -10.34 6.17
CA TYR A 236 -21.14 -10.76 4.94
C TYR A 236 -22.02 -10.75 3.68
N LEU A 237 -23.03 -9.88 3.66
CA LEU A 237 -23.91 -9.66 2.52
C LEU A 237 -23.55 -8.36 1.81
N LEU A 238 -23.98 -8.23 0.55
CA LEU A 238 -23.88 -6.97 -0.18
C LEU A 238 -24.64 -5.88 0.58
N ASP A 239 -23.97 -4.77 0.87
CA ASP A 239 -24.58 -3.62 1.51
C ASP A 239 -25.16 -2.67 0.44
N PRO A 240 -26.48 -2.45 0.40
CA PRO A 240 -27.08 -1.51 -0.54
C PRO A 240 -26.55 -0.06 -0.40
N LYS A 241 -26.07 0.33 0.79
CA LYS A 241 -25.50 1.65 1.03
C LYS A 241 -24.08 1.78 0.47
N HIS A 242 -23.33 0.69 0.47
CA HIS A 242 -21.92 0.65 0.09
C HIS A 242 -21.66 -0.51 -0.88
N PRO A 243 -22.21 -0.45 -2.11
CA PRO A 243 -22.14 -1.56 -3.05
C PRO A 243 -20.70 -1.82 -3.52
N PRO A 244 -20.43 -2.98 -4.14
CA PRO A 244 -19.17 -3.21 -4.84
C PRO A 244 -18.90 -2.11 -5.87
N ILE A 245 -17.63 -1.75 -6.03
CA ILE A 245 -17.20 -0.68 -6.95
C ILE A 245 -16.19 -1.21 -7.98
N PRO A 246 -16.19 -0.67 -9.21
CA PRO A 246 -15.06 -0.85 -10.12
C PRO A 246 -13.74 -0.46 -9.46
N LEU A 247 -12.69 -1.23 -9.72
CA LEU A 247 -11.37 -1.04 -9.12
C LEU A 247 -10.84 0.38 -9.33
N HIS A 248 -10.97 0.98 -10.52
CA HIS A 248 -10.47 2.33 -10.78
C HIS A 248 -11.14 3.42 -9.91
N HIS A 249 -12.34 3.17 -9.38
CA HIS A 249 -13.03 4.07 -8.43
C HIS A 249 -12.59 3.89 -6.97
N SER A 250 -11.81 2.87 -6.68
CA SER A 250 -11.20 2.62 -5.37
C SER A 250 -9.80 3.24 -5.24
N LEU A 251 -9.18 3.61 -6.36
CA LEU A 251 -7.80 4.09 -6.39
C LEU A 251 -7.70 5.51 -5.86
N PHE A 252 -6.81 5.75 -4.89
CA PHE A 252 -6.69 7.02 -4.16
C PHE A 252 -8.02 7.50 -3.54
N ALA A 253 -8.99 6.61 -3.31
CA ALA A 253 -10.32 7.02 -2.85
C ALA A 253 -10.45 7.01 -1.32
N SER A 254 -9.52 7.62 -0.58
CA SER A 254 -9.51 7.58 0.90
C SER A 254 -10.80 8.10 1.53
N TRP A 255 -11.47 9.05 0.87
CA TRP A 255 -12.78 9.57 1.25
C TRP A 255 -13.85 8.48 1.38
N ARG A 256 -13.79 7.40 0.58
CA ARG A 256 -14.74 6.29 0.69
C ARG A 256 -14.61 5.53 2.00
N VAL A 257 -13.41 5.43 2.57
CA VAL A 257 -13.25 4.80 3.90
C VAL A 257 -13.94 5.66 4.97
N VAL A 258 -13.79 6.98 4.89
CA VAL A 258 -14.38 7.91 5.87
C VAL A 258 -15.90 8.01 5.73
N GLU A 259 -16.40 8.10 4.49
CA GLU A 259 -17.80 8.42 4.18
C GLU A 259 -18.65 7.17 3.89
N GLU A 260 -18.04 6.04 3.54
CA GLU A 260 -18.73 4.82 3.07
C GLU A 260 -18.46 3.59 3.95
N GLY A 261 -18.49 3.78 5.28
CA GLY A 261 -18.64 2.69 6.24
C GLY A 261 -17.36 2.13 6.88
N GLY A 262 -16.24 2.84 6.77
CA GLY A 262 -14.99 2.45 7.42
C GLY A 262 -14.21 1.37 6.70
N ILE A 263 -13.30 0.72 7.42
CA ILE A 263 -12.46 -0.35 6.82
C ILE A 263 -13.15 -1.72 6.86
N ASP A 264 -14.13 -1.89 7.74
CA ASP A 264 -14.83 -3.15 7.98
C ASP A 264 -15.45 -3.75 6.71
N PRO A 265 -16.22 -3.01 5.89
CA PRO A 265 -16.79 -3.55 4.67
C PRO A 265 -15.73 -4.01 3.67
N VAL A 266 -14.60 -3.29 3.61
CA VAL A 266 -13.46 -3.62 2.74
C VAL A 266 -12.78 -4.90 3.23
N LEU A 267 -12.52 -5.03 4.53
CA LEU A 267 -11.92 -6.22 5.13
C LEU A 267 -12.79 -7.46 4.92
N ARG A 268 -14.10 -7.37 5.12
CA ARG A 268 -15.03 -8.48 4.82
C ARG A 268 -14.99 -8.86 3.33
N GLY A 269 -14.89 -7.87 2.45
CA GLY A 269 -14.70 -8.07 1.02
C GLY A 269 -13.42 -8.84 0.71
N LEU A 270 -12.28 -8.46 1.30
CA LEU A 270 -11.00 -9.15 1.14
C LEU A 270 -11.04 -10.60 1.64
N LEU A 271 -11.78 -10.88 2.71
CA LEU A 271 -11.89 -12.22 3.28
C LEU A 271 -12.72 -13.18 2.42
N LEU A 272 -13.79 -12.72 1.77
CA LEU A 272 -14.73 -13.58 1.04
C LEU A 272 -14.65 -13.48 -0.47
N SER A 273 -13.91 -12.52 -1.02
CA SER A 273 -13.74 -12.41 -2.47
C SER A 273 -12.56 -13.26 -2.91
N PRO A 274 -12.75 -14.24 -3.81
CA PRO A 274 -11.62 -14.98 -4.34
C PRO A 274 -10.72 -14.04 -5.14
N ALA A 275 -9.41 -14.25 -5.04
CA ALA A 275 -8.45 -13.64 -5.96
C ALA A 275 -8.76 -14.09 -7.39
N LYS A 276 -8.45 -13.24 -8.37
CA LYS A 276 -8.58 -13.63 -9.77
C LYS A 276 -7.54 -14.71 -10.08
N LEU A 277 -7.97 -15.79 -10.74
CA LEU A 277 -7.05 -16.83 -11.21
C LEU A 277 -6.20 -16.28 -12.38
N GLN A 278 -4.91 -16.62 -12.38
CA GLN A 278 -4.05 -16.39 -13.54
C GLN A 278 -4.40 -17.40 -14.65
N ALA A 279 -4.85 -16.91 -15.79
CA ALA A 279 -5.08 -17.73 -16.99
C ALA A 279 -4.38 -17.07 -18.19
N PRO A 280 -3.74 -17.84 -19.10
CA PRO A 280 -2.99 -17.30 -20.23
C PRO A 280 -3.80 -16.35 -21.13
N GLU A 281 -5.08 -16.63 -21.32
CA GLU A 281 -6.00 -15.84 -22.15
C GLU A 281 -6.62 -14.67 -21.39
N GLN A 282 -6.43 -14.60 -20.07
CA GLN A 282 -7.04 -13.62 -19.17
C GLN A 282 -6.02 -13.13 -18.15
N MET A 283 -4.92 -12.53 -18.60
CA MET A 283 -3.83 -12.12 -17.71
C MET A 283 -4.24 -10.98 -16.77
N MET A 284 -4.38 -9.76 -17.27
CA MET A 284 -4.75 -8.59 -16.46
C MET A 284 -6.14 -8.07 -16.85
N VAL A 285 -6.87 -7.55 -15.86
CA VAL A 285 -8.21 -6.96 -16.07
C VAL A 285 -8.11 -5.58 -16.70
N GLU A 286 -9.13 -5.20 -17.48
CA GLU A 286 -9.20 -3.88 -18.14
C GLU A 286 -9.14 -2.71 -17.15
N GLU A 287 -9.58 -2.92 -15.91
CA GLU A 287 -9.47 -1.93 -14.85
C GLU A 287 -8.01 -1.52 -14.55
N LEU A 288 -7.04 -2.40 -14.84
CA LEU A 288 -5.61 -2.14 -14.70
C LEU A 288 -4.90 -1.79 -16.02
N THR A 289 -5.41 -2.26 -17.17
CA THR A 289 -4.76 -2.01 -18.48
C THR A 289 -5.36 -0.83 -19.24
N GLU A 290 -6.59 -0.43 -18.93
CA GLU A 290 -7.32 0.63 -19.66
C GLU A 290 -7.84 1.74 -18.76
N ARG A 291 -7.84 1.58 -17.43
CA ARG A 291 -8.45 2.55 -16.50
C ARG A 291 -7.58 2.88 -15.29
N LEU A 292 -6.31 2.46 -15.29
CA LEU A 292 -5.41 2.71 -14.15
C LEU A 292 -5.31 4.22 -13.90
N PHE A 293 -5.64 4.64 -12.68
CA PHE A 293 -5.66 6.03 -12.22
C PHE A 293 -6.56 6.98 -13.02
N GLN A 294 -7.46 6.47 -13.87
CA GLN A 294 -8.35 7.32 -14.66
C GLN A 294 -9.19 8.26 -13.77
N ALA A 295 -9.70 7.77 -12.64
CA ALA A 295 -10.47 8.57 -11.70
C ALA A 295 -9.64 9.69 -11.04
N SER A 296 -8.34 9.45 -10.78
CA SER A 296 -7.46 10.35 -10.01
C SER A 296 -6.55 11.25 -10.85
N SER A 297 -6.30 10.93 -12.13
CA SER A 297 -5.46 11.73 -13.04
C SER A 297 -6.23 12.26 -14.27
N GLY A 298 -7.36 11.63 -14.63
CA GLY A 298 -8.11 11.91 -15.87
C GLY A 298 -7.50 11.28 -17.12
N LEU A 299 -6.29 10.73 -17.04
CA LEU A 299 -5.60 10.03 -18.13
C LEU A 299 -5.44 8.55 -17.75
N PRO A 300 -6.15 7.63 -18.43
CA PRO A 300 -6.01 6.21 -18.15
C PRO A 300 -4.61 5.72 -18.53
N LEU A 301 -3.99 5.00 -17.61
CA LEU A 301 -2.74 4.29 -17.83
C LEU A 301 -2.98 2.79 -17.99
N ASP A 302 -1.94 2.10 -18.42
CA ASP A 302 -1.89 0.65 -18.61
C ASP A 302 -0.79 0.04 -17.73
N LEU A 303 -1.17 -0.64 -16.66
CA LEU A 303 -0.21 -1.24 -15.72
C LEU A 303 0.65 -2.32 -16.38
N GLY A 304 0.10 -3.07 -17.35
CA GLY A 304 0.84 -4.08 -18.11
C GLY A 304 1.95 -3.43 -18.94
N ALA A 305 1.60 -2.39 -19.70
CA ALA A 305 2.58 -1.61 -20.47
C ALA A 305 3.61 -0.92 -19.56
N LEU A 306 3.18 -0.39 -18.40
CA LEU A 306 4.08 0.22 -17.42
C LEU A 306 5.07 -0.80 -16.83
N ASN A 307 4.64 -2.05 -16.55
CA ASN A 307 5.54 -3.10 -16.07
C ASN A 307 6.60 -3.45 -17.12
N LEU A 308 6.21 -3.63 -18.38
CA LEU A 308 7.14 -3.90 -19.48
C LEU A 308 8.13 -2.74 -19.68
N GLN A 309 7.63 -1.51 -19.68
CA GLN A 309 8.47 -0.32 -19.83
C GLN A 309 9.41 -0.13 -18.62
N ARG A 310 8.97 -0.48 -17.41
CA ARG A 310 9.81 -0.48 -16.21
C ARG A 310 10.92 -1.53 -16.26
N GLY A 311 10.63 -2.72 -16.78
CA GLY A 311 11.67 -3.75 -17.01
C GLY A 311 12.78 -3.25 -17.94
N ARG A 312 12.40 -2.55 -19.03
CA ARG A 312 13.35 -1.90 -19.95
C ARG A 312 14.12 -0.75 -19.30
N ASP A 313 13.43 0.09 -18.52
CA ASP A 313 14.05 1.21 -17.80
C ASP A 313 15.15 0.75 -16.84
N HIS A 314 14.93 -0.40 -16.19
CA HIS A 314 15.83 -1.02 -15.21
C HIS A 314 16.89 -1.94 -15.85
N GLY A 315 16.88 -2.12 -17.18
CA GLY A 315 17.85 -2.96 -17.87
C GLY A 315 17.78 -4.43 -17.47
N LEU A 316 16.58 -4.97 -17.20
CA LEU A 316 16.42 -6.38 -16.91
C LEU A 316 16.78 -7.25 -18.14
N PRO A 317 17.45 -8.41 -17.96
CA PRO A 317 17.84 -9.31 -19.04
C PRO A 317 16.68 -9.89 -19.87
#